data_AF-A0A959EWH3-F1
#
_entry.id   AF-A0A959EWH3-F1
#
_cell.length_a   1.000
_cell.length_b   1.000
_cell.length_c   1.000
_cell.angle_alpha   90.00
_cell.angle_beta   90.00
_cell.angle_gamma   90.00
#
_symmetry.space_group_name_H-M   'P 1'
#
loop_
_entity.id
_entity.type
_entity.pdbx_description
1 polymer ?
#
loop_
_entity_poly.entity_id
_entity_poly.type
_entity_poly.pdbx_seq_one_letter_code
_entity_poly.pdbx_strand_id
1 'polypeptide(L)'
;MPDLQSTLLAIIVFQSLLFALILLTNRGPKRLSNRILAIFLLFLGGQMGVILGEGLTAYPQWVLQSLCVFGFVYGPLLYLYTASLIYRDWSWRAGLWWHFVPAAVMLSGPPAGYPLCPR
;
A
#
# COMPACT_ATOMS: atom_id res chain seq x y z
N MET A 1 -21.85 2.83 -19.77
CA MET A 1 -20.71 1.95 -20.12
C MET A 1 -19.63 2.24 -19.09
N PRO A 2 -18.99 1.23 -18.47
CA PRO A 2 -17.90 1.52 -17.54
C PRO A 2 -16.78 2.25 -18.29
N ASP A 3 -16.31 3.35 -17.73
CA ASP A 3 -15.18 4.10 -18.29
C ASP A 3 -13.94 3.20 -18.33
N LEU A 4 -13.11 3.34 -19.37
CA LEU A 4 -11.88 2.57 -19.54
C LEU A 4 -10.99 2.64 -18.28
N GLN A 5 -10.91 3.82 -17.67
CA GLN A 5 -10.18 4.06 -16.42
C GLN A 5 -10.69 3.17 -15.27
N SER A 6 -12.00 3.12 -15.04
CA SER A 6 -12.61 2.32 -13.96
C SER A 6 -12.37 0.83 -14.17
N THR A 7 -12.37 0.38 -15.43
CA THR A 7 -12.07 -1.01 -15.79
C THR A 7 -10.61 -1.37 -15.50
N LEU A 8 -9.67 -0.50 -15.87
CA LEU A 8 -8.24 -0.70 -15.57
C LEU A 8 -7.97 -0.73 -14.07
N LEU A 9 -8.58 0.18 -13.30
CA LEU A 9 -8.44 0.20 -11.84
C LEU A 9 -8.98 -1.07 -11.20
N ALA A 10 -10.15 -1.55 -11.62
CA ALA A 10 -10.73 -2.80 -11.11
C ALA A 10 -9.83 -4.01 -11.37
N ILE A 11 -9.22 -4.09 -12.56
CA ILE A 11 -8.25 -5.14 -12.90
C ILE A 11 -7.02 -5.06 -11.98
N ILE A 12 -6.47 -3.86 -11.76
CA ILE A 12 -5.30 -3.67 -10.89
C ILE A 12 -5.62 -4.10 -9.45
N VAL A 13 -6.78 -3.69 -8.92
CA VAL A 13 -7.23 -4.08 -7.58
C VAL A 13 -7.33 -5.61 -7.49
N PHE A 14 -8.02 -6.24 -8.43
CA PHE A 14 -8.20 -7.68 -8.44
C PHE A 14 -6.87 -8.44 -8.52
N GLN A 15 -5.98 -8.08 -9.45
CA GLN A 15 -4.67 -8.73 -9.59
C GLN A 15 -3.81 -8.55 -8.34
N SER A 16 -3.83 -7.36 -7.73
CA SER A 16 -3.07 -7.08 -6.51
C SER A 16 -3.53 -7.94 -5.34
N LEU A 17 -4.85 -8.07 -5.15
CA LEU A 17 -5.42 -8.91 -4.10
C LEU A 17 -5.14 -10.40 -4.34
N LEU A 18 -5.28 -10.86 -5.59
CA LEU A 18 -5.01 -12.25 -5.96
C LEU A 18 -3.55 -12.63 -5.70
N PHE A 19 -2.60 -11.81 -6.18
CA PHE A 19 -1.18 -12.05 -5.96
C PHE A 19 -0.79 -11.95 -4.49
N ALA A 20 -1.36 -11.00 -3.74
CA ALA A 20 -1.13 -10.92 -2.30
C ALA A 20 -1.58 -12.21 -1.60
N LEU A 21 -2.77 -12.73 -1.93
CA LEU A 21 -3.28 -13.99 -1.37
C LEU A 21 -2.36 -15.18 -1.69
N ILE A 22 -1.94 -15.30 -2.95
CA ILE A 22 -1.02 -16.37 -3.39
C ILE A 22 0.30 -16.28 -2.64
N LEU A 23 0.89 -15.09 -2.52
CA LEU A 23 2.17 -14.87 -1.84
C LEU A 23 2.09 -15.14 -0.33
N LEU A 24 0.97 -14.78 0.32
CA LEU A 24 0.73 -15.09 1.73
C LEU A 24 0.59 -16.60 1.98
N THR A 25 -0.03 -17.31 1.04
CA THR A 25 -0.28 -18.75 1.15
C THR A 25 0.95 -19.59 0.75
N ASN A 26 1.86 -19.04 -0.07
CA ASN A 26 3.04 -19.74 -0.54
C ASN A 26 4.02 -20.05 0.62
N ARG A 27 4.31 -21.35 0.81
CA ARG A 27 5.19 -21.88 1.86
C ARG A 27 6.67 -22.05 1.46
N GLY A 28 7.09 -21.46 0.33
CA GLY A 28 8.46 -21.55 -0.19
C GLY A 28 9.57 -21.02 0.73
N PRO A 29 10.85 -21.14 0.34
CA PRO A 29 12.01 -20.82 1.19
C PRO A 29 12.16 -19.33 1.53
N LYS A 30 11.55 -18.43 0.75
CA LYS A 30 11.61 -16.97 0.92
C LYS A 30 10.30 -16.40 1.49
N ARG A 31 9.75 -17.04 2.53
CA ARG A 31 8.45 -16.66 3.14
C ARG A 31 8.40 -15.19 3.56
N LEU A 32 9.50 -14.66 4.11
CA LEU A 32 9.55 -13.27 4.56
C LEU A 32 9.40 -12.29 3.39
N SER A 33 10.18 -12.46 2.33
CA SER A 33 10.10 -11.63 1.12
C SER A 33 8.71 -11.69 0.48
N ASN A 34 8.12 -12.89 0.41
CA ASN A 34 6.76 -13.07 -0.11
C ASN A 34 5.73 -12.31 0.74
N ARG A 35 5.86 -12.34 2.07
CA ARG A 35 4.96 -11.59 2.97
C ARG A 35 5.09 -10.08 2.80
N ILE A 36 6.33 -9.56 2.70
CA ILE A 36 6.55 -8.13 2.50
C ILE A 36 5.97 -7.69 1.14
N LEU A 37 6.20 -8.48 0.09
CA LEU A 37 5.63 -8.21 -1.23
C LEU A 37 4.10 -8.27 -1.23
N ALA A 38 3.52 -9.22 -0.50
CA ALA A 38 2.07 -9.30 -0.35
C ALA A 38 1.50 -8.06 0.36
N ILE A 39 2.16 -7.58 1.44
CA ILE A 39 1.76 -6.34 2.11
C ILE A 39 1.82 -5.15 1.14
N PHE A 40 2.89 -5.05 0.35
CA PHE A 40 3.01 -4.03 -0.69
C PHE A 40 1.85 -4.08 -1.69
N LEU A 41 1.50 -5.26 -2.18
CA LEU A 41 0.38 -5.46 -3.10
C LEU A 41 -0.98 -5.14 -2.45
N LEU A 42 -1.17 -5.45 -1.16
CA LEU A 42 -2.38 -5.06 -0.44
C LEU A 42 -2.51 -3.53 -0.31
N PHE A 43 -1.40 -2.83 -0.04
CA PHE A 43 -1.39 -1.36 -0.04
C PHE A 43 -1.70 -0.79 -1.42
N LEU A 44 -1.15 -1.38 -2.48
CA LEU A 44 -1.43 -0.99 -3.86
C LEU A 44 -2.90 -1.22 -4.25
N GLY A 45 -3.42 -2.41 -3.99
CA GLY A 45 -4.83 -2.75 -4.23
C GLY A 45 -5.78 -1.88 -3.41
N GLY A 46 -5.44 -1.60 -2.16
CA GLY A 46 -6.18 -0.69 -1.29
C GLY A 46 -6.26 0.73 -1.85
N GLN A 47 -5.11 1.32 -2.24
CA GLN A 47 -5.07 2.66 -2.85
C GLN A 47 -5.93 2.71 -4.11
N MET A 48 -5.75 1.76 -5.03
CA MET A 48 -6.50 1.73 -6.29
C MET A 48 -8.00 1.47 -6.05
N GLY A 49 -8.35 0.70 -5.02
CA GLY A 49 -9.72 0.47 -4.60
C GLY A 49 -10.40 1.72 -4.03
N VAL A 50 -9.67 2.54 -3.27
CA VAL A 50 -10.16 3.85 -2.82
C VAL A 50 -10.42 4.78 -4.00
N ILE A 51 -9.48 4.86 -4.95
CA ILE A 51 -9.63 5.66 -6.18
C ILE A 51 -10.83 5.17 -7.01
N LEU A 52 -11.02 3.86 -7.12
CA LEU A 52 -12.18 3.28 -7.81
C LEU A 52 -13.51 3.62 -7.12
N GLY A 53 -13.55 3.57 -5.78
CA GLY A 53 -14.76 3.86 -5.01
C GLY A 53 -15.07 5.34 -4.81
N GLU A 54 -14.11 6.24 -5.09
CA GLU A 54 -14.34 7.69 -5.14
C GLU A 54 -15.40 8.06 -6.18
N GLY A 55 -15.37 7.43 -7.36
CA GLY A 55 -16.41 7.59 -8.39
C GLY A 55 -17.81 7.14 -7.96
N LEU A 56 -17.91 6.42 -6.82
CA LEU A 56 -19.15 5.91 -6.24
C LEU A 56 -19.51 6.62 -4.92
N THR A 57 -18.81 7.70 -4.54
CA THR A 57 -18.98 8.41 -3.24
C THR A 57 -18.87 7.50 -2.01
N ALA A 58 -18.14 6.38 -2.14
CA ALA A 58 -18.12 5.31 -1.13
C ALA A 58 -17.23 5.61 0.09
N TYR A 59 -16.42 6.67 0.04
CA TYR A 59 -15.43 6.98 1.07
C TYR A 59 -15.55 8.41 1.60
N PRO A 60 -15.31 8.64 2.90
CA PRO A 60 -15.31 9.98 3.48
C PRO A 60 -14.11 10.81 3.01
N GLN A 61 -14.25 12.15 3.00
CA GLN A 61 -13.25 13.09 2.48
C GLN A 61 -11.85 12.93 3.10
N TRP A 62 -11.77 12.62 4.39
CA TRP A 62 -10.48 12.42 5.07
C TRP A 62 -9.71 11.20 4.52
N VAL A 63 -10.39 10.17 4.01
CA VAL A 63 -9.76 9.00 3.36
C VAL A 63 -9.15 9.43 2.03
N LEU A 64 -9.89 10.21 1.24
CA LEU A 64 -9.43 10.72 -0.05
C LEU A 64 -8.22 11.65 0.12
N GLN A 65 -8.24 12.52 1.14
CA GLN A 65 -7.12 13.39 1.49
C GLN A 65 -5.89 12.62 2.01
N SER A 66 -6.06 11.38 2.47
CA SER A 66 -4.96 10.53 2.95
C SER A 66 -4.27 9.75 1.82
N LEU A 67 -4.72 9.85 0.57
CA LEU A 67 -4.17 9.06 -0.54
C LEU A 67 -2.70 9.36 -0.85
N CYS A 68 -2.21 10.56 -0.55
CA CYS A 68 -0.80 10.88 -0.72
C CYS A 68 0.12 10.16 0.28
N VAL A 69 -0.42 9.71 1.42
CA VAL A 69 0.34 8.97 2.45
C VAL A 69 0.90 7.67 1.88
N PHE A 70 0.17 7.04 0.95
CA PHE A 70 0.61 5.80 0.30
C PHE A 70 1.96 5.97 -0.42
N GLY A 71 2.24 7.14 -1.00
CA GLY A 71 3.54 7.46 -1.62
C GLY A 71 4.70 7.34 -0.63
N PHE A 72 4.50 7.80 0.62
CA PHE A 72 5.50 7.69 1.69
C PHE A 72 5.65 6.27 2.24
N VAL A 73 4.64 5.42 2.06
CA VAL A 73 4.65 4.03 2.50
C VAL A 73 5.33 3.11 1.46
N TYR A 74 5.20 3.42 0.16
CA TYR A 74 5.77 2.58 -0.90
C TYR A 74 7.29 2.48 -0.87
N GLY A 75 8.00 3.58 -0.64
CA GLY A 75 9.47 3.58 -0.58
C GLY A 75 10.02 2.62 0.49
N PRO A 76 9.64 2.78 1.77
CA PRO A 76 10.04 1.89 2.86
C PRO A 76 9.65 0.43 2.63
N LEU A 77 8.44 0.15 2.12
CA LEU A 77 8.00 -1.21 1.80
C LEU A 77 8.85 -1.85 0.70
N LEU A 78 9.13 -1.10 -0.37
CA LEU A 78 9.96 -1.59 -1.48
C LEU A 78 11.40 -1.83 -1.02
N TYR A 79 11.95 -0.96 -0.17
CA TYR A 79 13.25 -1.14 0.45
C TYR A 79 13.31 -2.40 1.32
N LEU A 80 12.30 -2.62 2.18
CA LEU A 80 12.20 -3.84 2.99
C LEU A 80 12.14 -5.09 2.11
N TYR A 81 11.38 -5.04 1.01
CA TYR A 81 11.28 -6.14 0.08
C TYR A 81 12.62 -6.45 -0.58
N THR A 82 13.28 -5.45 -1.17
CA THR A 82 14.58 -5.65 -1.86
C THR A 82 15.66 -6.12 -0.89
N ALA A 83 15.71 -5.54 0.31
CA ALA A 83 16.65 -5.96 1.34
C ALA A 83 16.42 -7.41 1.79
N SER A 84 15.17 -7.83 1.97
CA SER A 84 14.83 -9.23 2.31
C SER A 84 15.18 -10.22 1.20
N LEU A 85 15.24 -9.77 -0.06
CA LEU A 85 15.55 -10.61 -1.21
C LEU A 85 17.07 -10.81 -1.33
N ILE A 86 17.83 -9.71 -1.21
CA ILE A 86 19.29 -9.67 -1.38
C ILE A 86 20.01 -10.34 -0.20
N TYR A 87 19.62 -10.02 1.04
CA TYR A 87 20.31 -10.53 2.22
C TYR A 87 19.68 -11.85 2.69
N ARG A 88 20.50 -12.91 2.78
CA ARG A 88 20.07 -14.26 3.18
C ARG A 88 19.58 -14.31 4.64
N ASP A 89 20.28 -13.62 5.54
CA ASP A 89 19.99 -13.60 6.99
C ASP A 89 19.37 -12.26 7.41
N TRP A 90 18.45 -11.75 6.60
CA TRP A 90 17.74 -10.52 6.93
C TRP A 90 16.84 -10.71 8.16
N SER A 91 17.14 -9.98 9.22
CA SER A 91 16.33 -9.91 10.44
C SER A 91 15.64 -8.54 10.54
N TRP A 92 14.44 -8.54 11.09
CA TRP A 92 13.71 -7.30 11.38
C TRP A 92 14.48 -6.48 12.41
N ARG A 93 14.97 -5.31 12.01
CA ARG A 93 15.59 -4.33 12.90
C ARG A 93 14.56 -3.26 13.27
N ALA A 94 14.43 -2.96 14.56
CA ALA A 94 13.52 -1.92 15.04
C ALA A 94 13.79 -0.55 14.39
N GLY A 95 15.03 -0.29 13.95
CA GLY A 95 15.40 0.92 13.22
C GLY A 95 14.64 1.13 11.90
N LEU A 96 14.12 0.07 11.28
CA LEU A 96 13.38 0.16 10.00
C LEU A 96 12.04 0.88 10.14
N TRP A 97 11.45 0.91 11.35
CA TRP A 97 10.20 1.62 11.61
C TRP A 97 10.36 3.14 11.49
N TRP A 98 11.57 3.68 11.67
CA TRP A 98 11.84 5.10 11.48
C TRP A 98 11.56 5.58 10.05
N HIS A 99 11.71 4.70 9.05
CA HIS A 99 11.39 5.04 7.66
C HIS A 99 9.89 5.23 7.41
N PHE A 100 9.02 4.75 8.31
CA PHE A 100 7.57 4.96 8.22
C PHE A 100 7.10 6.22 8.97
N VAL A 101 7.99 6.93 9.67
CA VAL A 101 7.63 8.16 10.38
C VAL A 101 7.06 9.25 9.47
N PRO A 102 7.61 9.53 8.27
CA PRO A 102 7.01 10.50 7.36
C PRO A 102 5.56 10.13 6.99
N ALA A 103 5.28 8.84 6.78
CA ALA A 103 3.93 8.37 6.51
C ALA A 103 3.00 8.55 7.73
N ALA A 104 3.48 8.23 8.94
CA ALA A 104 2.70 8.39 10.17
C ALA A 104 2.35 9.86 10.46
N VAL A 105 3.30 10.78 10.23
CA VAL A 105 3.08 12.23 10.38
C VAL A 105 2.06 12.74 9.36
N MET A 106 2.13 12.26 8.11
CA MET A 106 1.18 12.66 7.07
C MET A 106 -0.22 12.05 7.26
N LEU A 107 -0.33 10.90 7.93
CA LEU A 107 -1.63 10.25 8.19
C LEU A 107 -2.43 10.94 9.30
N SER A 108 -1.77 11.62 10.24
CA SER A 108 -2.45 12.26 11.39
C SER A 108 -3.09 13.61 11.07
N GLY A 109 -2.67 14.27 9.98
CA GLY A 109 -3.20 15.58 9.60
C GLY A 109 -4.66 15.60 9.12
N PRO A 110 -5.06 14.76 8.14
CA PRO A 110 -6.42 14.73 7.61
C PRO A 110 -7.52 14.55 8.67
N PRO A 111 -7.43 13.61 9.64
CA PRO A 111 -8.44 13.49 10.70
C PRO A 111 -8.44 14.67 11.68
N ALA A 112 -7.35 15.44 11.78
CA ALA A 112 -7.28 16.66 12.59
C ALA A 112 -7.81 17.91 11.86
N GLY A 113 -8.32 17.77 10.63
CA GLY A 113 -8.86 18.87 9.84
C GLY A 113 -7.82 19.66 9.05
N TYR A 114 -6.56 19.21 9.02
CA TYR A 114 -5.52 19.78 8.18
C TYR A 114 -5.43 19.01 6.86
N PRO A 115 -5.89 19.57 5.73
CA PRO A 115 -5.73 18.92 4.43
C PRO A 115 -4.25 18.98 4.03
N LEU A 116 -3.47 17.99 4.46
CA LEU A 116 -2.04 17.89 4.15
C LEU A 116 -1.80 17.65 2.65
N CYS A 117 -2.80 17.10 1.97
CA CYS A 117 -2.80 16.91 0.53
C CYS A 117 -4.08 17.50 -0.04
N PRO A 118 -4.01 18.72 -0.62
CA PRO A 118 -5.13 19.26 -1.36
C PRO A 118 -5.38 18.35 -2.56
N ARG A 119 -6.62 17.90 -2.69
CA ARG A 119 -7.06 17.06 -3.80
C ARG A 119 -8.22 17.75 -4.51
#